data_AF-A0ABD0QCQ6-F1
#
_entry.id   AF-A0ABD0QCQ6-F1
#
_cell.length_a   1.000
_cell.length_b   1.000
_cell.length_c   1.000
_cell.angle_alpha   90.00
_cell.angle_beta   90.00
_cell.angle_gamma   90.00
#
_symmetry.space_group_name_H-M   'P 1'
#
loop_
_entity.id
_entity.type
_entity.pdbx_description
1 polymer ?
#
loop_
_entity_poly.entity_id
_entity_poly.type
_entity_poly.pdbx_seq_one_letter_code
_entity_poly.pdbx_strand_id
1 'polypeptide(L)' 'MIPKPRFLQKRIEEVKIGTFKSIATVKETETVYDALSIFVERRVSALPVVNEQ' A
#
# COMPACT_ATOMS: atom_id res chain seq x y z
N MET A 1 3.15 35.29 7.13
CA MET A 1 2.99 33.82 7.28
C MET A 1 2.09 33.33 6.15
N ILE A 2 2.48 32.30 5.40
CA ILE A 2 1.62 31.74 4.33
C ILE A 2 0.59 30.83 5.01
N PRO A 3 -0.73 31.05 4.82
CA PRO A 3 -1.75 30.18 5.41
C PRO A 3 -1.62 28.76 4.85
N LYS A 4 -1.69 27.75 5.73
CA LYS A 4 -1.67 26.35 5.28
C LYS A 4 -2.84 26.11 4.31
N PRO A 5 -2.58 25.55 3.12
CA PRO A 5 -3.63 25.16 2.20
C PRO A 5 -4.68 24.26 2.88
N ARG A 6 -5.97 24.52 2.65
CA ARG A 6 -7.08 23.79 3.30
C ARG A 6 -7.04 22.29 3.04
N PHE A 7 -6.42 21.83 1.95
CA PHE A 7 -6.31 20.40 1.64
C PHE A 7 -5.37 19.65 2.60
N LEU A 8 -4.34 20.32 3.14
CA LEU A 8 -3.42 19.73 4.13
C LEU A 8 -4.05 19.56 5.52
N GLN A 9 -5.25 20.11 5.72
CA GLN A 9 -6.02 20.00 6.96
C GLN A 9 -7.06 18.88 6.90
N LYS A 10 -7.19 18.19 5.76
CA LYS A 10 -8.14 17.09 5.53
C LYS A 10 -7.48 15.74 5.83
N ARG A 11 -8.28 14.74 6.23
CA ARG A 11 -7.83 13.34 6.34
C ARG A 11 -7.62 12.75 4.95
N ILE A 12 -6.70 11.79 4.82
CA ILE A 12 -6.39 11.11 3.54
C ILE A 12 -7.61 10.47 2.88
N GLU A 13 -8.54 9.96 3.70
CA GLU A 13 -9.81 9.37 3.26
C GLU A 13 -10.74 10.40 2.60
N GLU A 14 -10.74 11.64 3.07
CA GLU A 14 -11.59 12.73 2.59
C GLU A 14 -11.11 13.26 1.22
N VAL A 15 -9.85 13.00 0.88
CA VAL A 15 -9.22 13.44 -0.37
C VAL A 15 -8.93 12.28 -1.33
N LYS A 16 -9.35 11.06 -1.00
CA LYS A 16 -9.18 9.85 -1.83
C LYS A 16 -7.72 9.59 -2.23
N ILE A 17 -6.78 9.92 -1.34
CA ILE A 17 -5.35 9.64 -1.53
C ILE A 17 -5.04 8.29 -0.90
N GLY A 18 -4.47 7.39 -1.71
CA GLY A 18 -4.12 6.03 -1.31
C GLY A 18 -4.98 4.96 -1.97
N THR A 19 -4.50 3.73 -1.94
CA THR A 19 -5.21 2.54 -2.41
C THR A 19 -5.66 1.75 -1.17
N PHE A 20 -6.95 1.46 -1.09
CA PHE A 20 -7.56 0.79 0.07
C PHE A 20 -8.27 -0.51 -0.31
N LYS A 21 -8.15 -0.94 -1.58
CA LYS A 21 -8.76 -2.15 -2.13
C LYS A 21 -7.72 -2.89 -2.95
N SER A 22 -7.84 -4.22 -2.99
CA SER A 22 -7.00 -5.08 -3.83
C SER A 22 -5.49 -4.94 -3.58
N ILE A 23 -5.10 -4.62 -2.34
CA ILE A 23 -3.70 -4.58 -1.94
C ILE A 23 -3.14 -6.00 -2.00
N ALA A 24 -2.10 -6.19 -2.81
CA ALA A 24 -1.35 -7.43 -2.82
C ALA A 24 -0.45 -7.48 -1.58
N THR A 25 -0.49 -8.59 -0.86
CA THR A 25 0.30 -8.83 0.36
C THR A 25 1.02 -10.16 0.25
N VAL A 26 2.04 -10.35 1.08
CA VAL A 26 2.76 -11.61 1.23
C VAL A 26 2.81 -11.97 2.72
N LYS A 27 2.79 -13.25 3.07
CA LYS A 27 2.95 -13.72 4.45
C LYS A 27 4.43 -13.82 4.82
N GLU A 28 4.74 -13.72 6.11
CA GLU A 28 6.11 -13.93 6.63
C GLU A 28 6.68 -15.33 6.32
N THR A 29 5.80 -16.32 6.12
CA THR A 29 6.17 -17.71 5.81
C THR A 29 6.37 -17.97 4.32
N GLU A 30 5.94 -17.06 3.44
CA GLU A 30 6.09 -17.19 2.00
C GLU A 30 7.51 -16.88 1.56
N THR A 31 7.92 -17.49 0.44
CA THR A 31 9.29 -17.36 -0.05
C THR A 31 9.49 -16.07 -0.85
N VAL A 32 10.74 -15.69 -1.06
CA VAL A 32 11.11 -14.58 -1.96
C VAL A 32 10.64 -14.85 -3.40
N TYR A 33 10.59 -16.12 -3.81
CA TYR A 33 10.09 -16.51 -5.13
C TYR A 33 8.59 -16.20 -5.28
N ASP A 34 7.79 -16.46 -4.24
CA ASP A 34 6.35 -16.16 -4.25
C ASP A 34 6.12 -14.64 -4.35
N ALA A 35 6.87 -13.84 -3.59
CA ALA A 35 6.83 -12.39 -3.67
C ALA A 35 7.22 -11.86 -5.07
N LEU A 36 8.27 -12.45 -5.69
CA LEU A 36 8.70 -12.07 -7.03
C LEU A 36 7.65 -12.38 -8.09
N SER A 37 6.97 -13.52 -7.97
CA SER A 37 5.87 -13.89 -8.86
C SER A 37 4.75 -12.85 -8.80
N ILE A 38 4.37 -12.40 -7.59
CA ILE A 38 3.37 -11.34 -7.41
C ILE A 38 3.83 -10.01 -8.02
N PHE A 39 5.10 -9.63 -7.86
CA PHE A 39 5.65 -8.41 -8.46
C PHE A 39 5.49 -8.38 -9.98
N VAL A 40 5.76 -9.51 -10.64
CA VAL A 40 5.65 -9.61 -12.10
C VAL A 40 4.20 -9.65 -12.55
N GLU A 41 3.36 -10.47 -11.90
CA GLU A 41 1.96 -10.66 -12.28
C GLU A 41 1.10 -9.42 -12.04
N ARG A 42 1.22 -8.82 -10.84
CA ARG A 42 0.40 -7.66 -10.45
C ARG A 42 1.05 -6.32 -10.79
N ARG A 43 2.31 -6.31 -11.24
CA ARG A 43 3.08 -5.10 -11.59
C ARG A 43 3.10 -4.06 -10.46
N VAL A 44 3.24 -4.54 -9.24
CA VAL A 44 3.37 -3.69 -8.04
C VAL A 44 4.84 -3.45 -7.72
N SER A 45 5.15 -2.37 -7.01
CA SER A 45 6.53 -2.00 -6.66
C SER A 45 6.92 -2.40 -5.23
N ALA A 46 5.94 -2.65 -4.36
CA ALA A 46 6.14 -3.07 -2.99
C ALA A 46 5.02 -4.02 -2.56
N LEU A 47 5.34 -4.96 -1.67
CA LEU A 47 4.40 -5.88 -1.04
C LEU A 47 4.50 -5.71 0.47
N PRO A 48 3.40 -5.38 1.16
CA PRO A 48 3.34 -5.47 2.62
C PRO A 48 3.48 -6.94 3.05
N VAL A 49 4.34 -7.18 4.03
CA VAL A 49 4.47 -8.47 4.71
C VAL A 49 3.51 -8.49 5.90
N VAL A 50 2.66 -9.49 5.97
CA VAL A 50 1.67 -9.66 7.05
C VAL A 50 1.92 -10.96 7.82
N ASN A 51 1.61 -10.95 9.11
CA ASN A 51 1.65 -12.15 9.93
C ASN A 51 0.37 -12.98 9.76
N GLU A 52 0.44 -14.27 10.08
CA GLU A 52 -0.75 -15.05 10.37
C GLU A 52 -1.22 -14.65 11.77
N GLN A 53 -2.49 -14.24 11.86
CA GLN A 53 -3.07 -13.68 13.08
C GLN A 53 -3.38 -14.76 14.11
#